data_AF-A0A1L6JF97-F1
#
_entry.id   AF-A0A1L6JF97-F1
#
_cell.length_a   1.000
_cell.length_b   1.000
_cell.length_c   1.000
_cell.angle_alpha   90.00
_cell.angle_beta   90.00
_cell.angle_gamma   90.00
#
_symmetry.space_group_name_H-M   'P 1'
#
loop_
_entity.id
_entity.type
_entity.pdbx_description
1 polymer ?
#
loop_
_entity_poly.entity_id
_entity_poly.type
_entity_poly.pdbx_seq_one_letter_code
_entity_poly.pdbx_strand_id
1 'polypeptide(L)'
;MPLFILTQANIDAAKAALRMSLPEIRSGHLTEALAFSLGFGTNAALRAAIAAETCKPPALADADAGLFAGRLETLGYPNIAVGAFPAAMREDVLDETPYTWFRKGDRAANDRHYYVCQAHNRPMMMVKMARQYAELAWDCITIDSDCDDHVSRPKSTELVRVMFRLFQERARGAPGKPLFYASAFTGSIKKLLPDTARQLAEDYFKLLYLPLRDLPPPRRRAA
;
A
#
# COMPACT_ATOMS: atom_id res chain seq x y z
N MET A 1 0.64 5.38 -9.66
CA MET A 1 1.78 4.63 -9.10
C MET A 1 1.22 3.78 -7.98
N PRO A 2 1.50 2.47 -7.95
CA PRO A 2 1.11 1.64 -6.82
C PRO A 2 1.94 1.99 -5.58
N LEU A 3 1.32 1.84 -4.42
CA LEU A 3 1.98 2.07 -3.14
C LEU A 3 2.72 0.82 -2.68
N PHE A 4 3.99 0.98 -2.31
CA PHE A 4 4.87 -0.11 -1.92
C PHE A 4 5.28 0.02 -0.45
N ILE A 5 5.09 -1.06 0.32
CA ILE A 5 5.59 -1.14 1.70
C ILE A 5 7.03 -1.64 1.65
N LEU A 6 7.99 -0.86 2.17
CA LEU A 6 9.42 -1.12 2.08
C LEU A 6 9.86 -2.20 3.09
N THR A 7 9.58 -3.45 2.75
CA THR A 7 10.09 -4.63 3.47
C THR A 7 11.02 -5.44 2.57
N GLN A 8 11.96 -6.17 3.16
CA GLN A 8 12.86 -7.03 2.40
C GLN A 8 12.07 -8.11 1.63
N ALA A 9 11.02 -8.67 2.24
CA ALA A 9 10.13 -9.64 1.63
C ALA A 9 9.47 -9.12 0.34
N ASN A 10 8.91 -7.90 0.38
CA ASN A 10 8.32 -7.27 -0.80
C ASN A 10 9.35 -7.00 -1.90
N ILE A 11 10.55 -6.55 -1.55
CA ILE A 11 11.63 -6.32 -2.53
C ILE A 11 12.01 -7.64 -3.24
N ASP A 12 12.15 -8.72 -2.47
CA ASP A 12 12.50 -10.03 -3.02
C ASP A 12 11.38 -10.60 -3.90
N ALA A 13 10.12 -10.48 -3.47
CA ALA A 13 8.95 -10.90 -4.24
C ALA A 13 8.80 -10.13 -5.56
N ALA A 14 8.87 -8.80 -5.51
CA ALA A 14 8.82 -7.94 -6.70
C ALA A 14 9.96 -8.25 -7.67
N LYS A 15 11.18 -8.40 -7.16
CA LYS A 15 12.35 -8.76 -7.97
C LYS A 15 12.19 -10.13 -8.63
N ALA A 16 11.65 -11.12 -7.91
CA ALA A 16 11.41 -12.45 -8.47
C ALA A 16 10.42 -12.39 -9.64
N ALA A 17 9.30 -11.68 -9.49
CA ALA A 17 8.30 -11.50 -10.55
C ALA A 17 8.87 -10.74 -11.76
N LEU A 18 9.66 -9.68 -11.52
CA LEU A 18 10.36 -8.96 -12.59
C LEU A 18 11.35 -9.85 -13.33
N ARG A 19 12.10 -10.70 -12.62
CA ARG A 19 13.07 -11.61 -13.24
C ARG A 19 12.41 -12.64 -14.14
N MET A 20 11.20 -13.10 -13.80
CA MET A 20 10.43 -13.99 -14.67
C MET A 20 9.93 -13.28 -15.92
N SER A 21 9.56 -12.01 -15.80
CA SER A 21 8.99 -11.22 -16.89
C SER A 21 10.03 -10.59 -17.81
N LEU A 22 11.24 -10.34 -17.28
CA LEU A 22 12.36 -9.68 -17.96
C LEU A 22 13.65 -10.51 -17.80
N PRO A 23 13.68 -11.78 -18.28
CA PRO A 23 14.80 -12.70 -18.06
C PRO A 23 16.13 -12.25 -18.70
N GLU A 24 16.06 -11.39 -19.71
CA GLU A 24 17.22 -10.81 -20.41
C GLU A 24 17.99 -9.77 -19.59
N ILE A 25 17.35 -9.19 -18.57
CA ILE A 25 17.96 -8.16 -17.73
C ILE A 25 18.77 -8.82 -16.62
N ARG A 26 20.02 -8.38 -16.46
CA ARG A 26 20.88 -8.88 -15.38
C ARG A 26 20.24 -8.61 -14.02
N SER A 27 20.26 -9.61 -13.15
CA SER A 27 19.70 -9.53 -11.78
C SER A 27 20.16 -8.30 -10.99
N GLY A 28 21.44 -7.94 -11.09
CA GLY A 28 21.98 -6.74 -10.44
C GLY A 28 21.33 -5.45 -10.97
N HIS A 29 21.19 -5.33 -12.29
CA HIS A 29 20.55 -4.18 -12.94
C HIS A 29 19.06 -4.08 -12.62
N LEU A 30 18.34 -5.22 -12.57
CA LEU A 30 16.95 -5.25 -12.09
C LEU A 30 16.83 -4.72 -10.65
N THR A 31 17.77 -5.11 -9.78
CA THR A 31 17.74 -4.68 -8.38
C THR A 31 18.01 -3.17 -8.25
N GLU A 32 18.96 -2.64 -9.03
CA GLU A 32 19.23 -1.20 -9.07
C GLU A 32 18.07 -0.40 -9.66
N ALA A 33 17.43 -0.90 -10.73
CA ALA A 33 16.26 -0.27 -11.31
C ALA A 33 15.05 -0.28 -10.36
N LEU A 34 14.84 -1.38 -9.63
CA LEU A 34 13.81 -1.47 -8.59
C LEU A 34 14.08 -0.50 -7.43
N ALA A 35 15.33 -0.34 -6.99
CA ALA A 35 15.65 0.64 -5.96
C ALA A 35 15.36 2.07 -6.44
N PHE A 36 15.72 2.38 -7.69
CA PHE A 36 15.51 3.70 -8.29
C PHE A 36 14.02 4.03 -8.46
N SER A 37 13.20 3.05 -8.82
CA SER A 37 11.75 3.23 -8.93
C SER A 37 11.05 3.46 -7.59
N LEU A 38 11.70 3.11 -6.48
CA LEU A 38 11.25 3.36 -5.11
C LEU A 38 11.85 4.64 -4.51
N GLY A 39 12.56 5.44 -5.32
CA GLY A 39 13.14 6.72 -4.92
C GLY A 39 14.56 6.64 -4.35
N PHE A 40 15.23 5.49 -4.41
CA PHE A 40 16.60 5.33 -3.91
C PHE A 40 17.64 5.41 -5.03
N GLY A 41 18.72 6.16 -4.83
CA GLY A 41 19.79 6.27 -5.82
C GLY A 41 20.54 4.96 -6.10
N THR A 42 20.55 4.02 -5.13
CA THR A 42 21.17 2.70 -5.26
C THR A 42 20.42 1.63 -4.45
N ASN A 43 20.60 0.36 -4.80
CA ASN A 43 20.12 -0.76 -3.97
C ASN A 43 20.76 -0.79 -2.57
N ALA A 44 22.02 -0.36 -2.44
CA ALA A 44 22.67 -0.28 -1.14
C ALA A 44 21.96 0.73 -0.21
N ALA A 45 21.55 1.89 -0.75
CA ALA A 45 20.79 2.89 0.00
C ALA A 45 19.41 2.37 0.42
N LEU A 46 18.71 1.67 -0.47
CA LEU A 46 17.44 1.00 -0.16
C LEU A 46 17.59 0.01 1.01
N ARG A 47 18.59 -0.88 0.93
CA ARG A 47 18.84 -1.87 1.99
C ARG A 47 19.21 -1.23 3.32
N ALA A 48 20.01 -0.17 3.29
CA ALA A 48 20.35 0.59 4.49
C ALA A 48 19.11 1.23 5.12
N ALA A 49 18.21 1.79 4.31
CA ALA A 49 16.95 2.37 4.80
C ALA A 49 16.05 1.32 5.47
N ILE A 50 15.86 0.15 4.84
CA ILE A 50 15.08 -0.95 5.43
C ILE A 50 15.72 -1.42 6.75
N ALA A 51 17.05 -1.55 6.81
CA ALA A 51 17.76 -2.00 8.01
C ALA A 51 17.75 -0.98 9.16
N ALA A 52 17.68 0.33 8.85
CA ALA A 52 17.66 1.39 9.86
C ALA A 52 16.31 1.49 10.61
N GLU A 53 15.26 0.84 10.11
CA GLU A 53 13.88 1.02 10.56
C GLU A 53 13.34 -0.11 11.44
N THR A 54 14.21 -0.95 12.02
CA THR A 54 13.84 -2.14 12.80
C THR A 54 12.89 -1.88 13.98
N CYS A 55 12.80 -0.65 14.49
CA CYS A 55 11.93 -0.25 15.59
C CYS A 55 10.73 0.61 15.16
N LYS A 56 10.49 0.79 13.84
CA LYS A 56 9.38 1.58 13.30
C LYS A 56 8.54 0.75 12.33
N PRO A 57 7.25 1.06 12.17
CA PRO A 57 6.48 0.51 11.06
C PRO A 57 7.19 0.79 9.73
N PRO A 58 7.28 -0.15 8.76
CA PRO A 58 8.01 0.02 7.51
C PRO A 58 7.70 1.31 6.74
N ALA A 59 8.71 1.88 6.07
CA ALA A 59 8.49 3.03 5.19
C ALA A 59 7.60 2.68 3.99
N LEU A 60 7.03 3.72 3.38
CA LEU A 60 6.25 3.62 2.15
C LEU A 60 6.99 4.30 1.00
N ALA A 61 6.85 3.76 -0.20
CA ALA A 61 7.33 4.36 -1.44
C ALA A 61 6.25 4.34 -2.51
N ASP A 62 6.24 5.37 -3.34
CA ASP A 62 5.45 5.37 -4.58
C ASP A 62 6.28 4.71 -5.68
N ALA A 63 5.87 3.51 -6.11
CA ALA A 63 6.62 2.76 -7.11
C ALA A 63 6.40 3.36 -8.50
N ASP A 64 7.45 3.95 -9.07
CA ASP A 64 7.39 4.66 -10.34
C ASP A 64 7.92 3.82 -11.51
N ALA A 65 7.01 3.43 -12.40
CA ALA A 65 7.33 2.64 -13.57
C ALA A 65 8.20 3.40 -14.60
N GLY A 66 8.09 4.73 -14.64
CA GLY A 66 8.91 5.61 -15.47
C GLY A 66 10.34 5.69 -14.95
N LEU A 67 10.54 5.84 -13.64
CA LEU A 67 11.88 5.79 -13.04
C LEU A 67 12.53 4.41 -13.21
N PHE A 68 11.75 3.33 -13.09
CA PHE A 68 12.23 1.97 -13.38
C PHE A 68 12.75 1.85 -14.81
N ALA A 69 11.92 2.22 -15.79
CA ALA A 69 12.25 2.13 -17.21
C ALA A 69 13.45 3.03 -17.57
N GLY A 70 13.46 4.27 -17.09
CA GLY A 70 14.58 5.19 -17.30
C GLY A 70 15.88 4.67 -16.69
N ARG A 71 15.84 4.04 -15.51
CA ARG A 71 17.03 3.42 -14.93
C ARG A 71 17.55 2.25 -15.76
N LEU A 72 16.66 1.39 -16.27
CA LEU A 72 17.05 0.30 -17.15
C LEU A 72 17.68 0.79 -18.46
N GLU A 73 17.17 1.87 -19.03
CA GLU A 73 17.75 2.51 -20.21
C GLU A 73 19.18 2.97 -19.95
N THR A 74 19.45 3.64 -18.82
CA THR A 74 20.81 4.04 -18.44
C THR A 74 21.76 2.86 -18.22
N LEU A 75 21.22 1.67 -17.94
CA LEU A 75 21.98 0.42 -17.76
C LEU A 75 22.12 -0.38 -19.07
N GLY A 76 21.67 0.18 -20.19
CA GLY A 76 21.83 -0.40 -21.53
C GLY A 76 20.64 -1.24 -22.01
N TYR A 77 19.46 -1.13 -21.39
CA TYR A 77 18.24 -1.83 -21.81
C TYR A 77 17.17 -0.84 -22.29
N PRO A 78 17.26 -0.33 -23.53
CA PRO A 78 16.25 0.56 -24.08
C PRO A 78 14.95 -0.20 -24.41
N ASN A 79 13.83 0.54 -24.47
CA ASN A 79 12.53 0.06 -24.96
C ASN A 79 11.92 -1.15 -24.21
N ILE A 80 12.19 -1.29 -22.92
CA ILE A 80 11.56 -2.33 -22.09
C ILE A 80 10.06 -2.05 -21.93
N ALA A 81 9.25 -3.06 -22.19
CA ALA A 81 7.80 -2.98 -22.01
C ALA A 81 7.47 -2.75 -20.52
N VAL A 82 6.96 -1.56 -20.22
CA VAL A 82 6.71 -1.10 -18.84
C VAL A 82 5.64 -1.94 -18.13
N GLY A 83 4.82 -2.72 -18.86
CA GLY A 83 3.73 -3.52 -18.30
C GLY A 83 4.15 -4.59 -17.27
N ALA A 84 5.40 -5.07 -17.32
CA ALA A 84 5.92 -6.00 -16.33
C ALA A 84 6.06 -5.37 -14.93
N PHE A 85 6.36 -4.07 -14.86
CA PHE A 85 6.56 -3.37 -13.60
C PHE A 85 5.29 -3.26 -12.74
N PRO A 86 4.16 -2.69 -13.21
CA PRO A 86 2.95 -2.62 -12.41
C PRO A 86 2.42 -4.00 -12.05
N ALA A 87 2.63 -5.03 -12.89
CA ALA A 87 2.27 -6.41 -12.58
C ALA A 87 3.07 -6.96 -11.37
N ALA A 88 4.37 -6.65 -11.28
CA ALA A 88 5.21 -7.05 -10.15
C ALA A 88 4.91 -6.29 -8.83
N MET A 89 4.15 -5.20 -8.90
CA MET A 89 3.71 -4.42 -7.73
C MET A 89 2.29 -4.77 -7.28
N ARG A 90 1.67 -5.81 -7.87
CA ARG A 90 0.31 -6.22 -7.53
C ARG A 90 0.27 -7.00 -6.22
N GLU A 91 -0.91 -6.96 -5.61
CA GLU A 91 -1.13 -7.59 -4.32
C GLU A 91 -1.09 -9.11 -4.30
N ASP A 92 -1.22 -9.77 -5.45
CA ASP A 92 -1.05 -11.22 -5.58
C ASP A 92 0.42 -11.64 -5.73
N VAL A 93 1.32 -10.66 -5.91
CA VAL A 93 2.76 -10.86 -6.00
C VAL A 93 3.46 -10.51 -4.70
N LEU A 94 3.06 -9.41 -4.06
CA LEU A 94 3.71 -8.88 -2.86
C LEU A 94 3.21 -9.56 -1.59
N ASP A 95 4.12 -9.82 -0.65
CA ASP A 95 3.80 -10.44 0.64
C ASP A 95 3.01 -9.48 1.54
N GLU A 96 3.39 -8.20 1.56
CA GLU A 96 2.76 -7.16 2.35
C GLU A 96 2.23 -6.04 1.47
N THR A 97 0.93 -5.77 1.58
CA THR A 97 0.25 -4.80 0.73
C THR A 97 -0.56 -3.83 1.58
N PRO A 98 -0.81 -2.60 1.09
CA PRO A 98 -1.62 -1.62 1.80
C PRO A 98 -3.07 -2.04 1.99
N TYR A 99 -3.57 -3.00 1.19
CA TYR A 99 -4.94 -3.48 1.21
C TYR A 99 -5.01 -4.92 0.70
N THR A 100 -6.12 -5.62 0.95
CA THR A 100 -6.37 -6.96 0.39
C THR A 100 -7.72 -7.03 -0.34
N TRP A 101 -7.78 -7.82 -1.41
CA TRP A 101 -9.03 -8.13 -2.11
C TRP A 101 -9.80 -9.24 -1.41
N PHE A 102 -11.11 -9.06 -1.31
CA PHE A 102 -12.01 -10.06 -0.75
C PHE A 102 -13.19 -10.31 -1.68
N ARG A 103 -13.63 -11.57 -1.73
CA ARG A 103 -15.01 -11.86 -2.12
C ARG A 103 -15.92 -11.47 -0.96
N LYS A 104 -17.03 -10.81 -1.25
CA LYS A 104 -18.01 -10.45 -0.22
C LYS A 104 -18.49 -11.71 0.51
N GLY A 105 -18.34 -11.73 1.84
CA GLY A 105 -18.75 -12.85 2.71
C GLY A 105 -17.64 -13.83 3.10
N ASP A 106 -16.41 -13.66 2.60
CA ASP A 106 -15.27 -14.51 2.98
C ASP A 106 -14.71 -14.11 4.36
N ARG A 107 -15.29 -14.69 5.42
CA ARG A 107 -14.87 -14.45 6.81
C ARG A 107 -13.46 -14.92 7.09
N ALA A 108 -13.06 -16.08 6.56
CA ALA A 108 -11.74 -16.64 6.83
C ALA A 108 -10.62 -15.75 6.25
N ALA A 109 -10.82 -15.19 5.06
CA ALA A 109 -9.88 -14.21 4.50
C ALA A 109 -9.83 -12.93 5.34
N ASN A 110 -10.98 -12.43 5.78
CA ASN A 110 -11.06 -11.25 6.65
C ASN A 110 -10.28 -11.46 7.96
N ASP A 111 -10.47 -12.59 8.62
CA ASP A 111 -9.80 -12.90 9.89
C ASP A 111 -8.28 -13.03 9.72
N ARG A 112 -7.82 -13.70 8.65
CA ARG A 112 -6.37 -13.75 8.33
C ARG A 112 -5.79 -12.35 8.14
N HIS A 113 -6.47 -11.49 7.39
CA HIS A 113 -6.00 -10.13 7.14
C HIS A 113 -6.02 -9.28 8.41
N TYR A 114 -7.02 -9.48 9.29
CA TYR A 114 -7.07 -8.84 10.60
C TYR A 114 -5.83 -9.17 11.43
N TYR A 115 -5.48 -10.46 11.59
CA TYR A 115 -4.33 -10.85 12.41
C TYR A 115 -3.00 -10.37 11.83
N VAL A 116 -2.88 -10.34 10.49
CA VAL A 116 -1.71 -9.73 9.84
C VAL A 116 -1.65 -8.24 10.18
N CYS A 117 -2.73 -7.47 9.97
CA CYS A 117 -2.71 -6.04 10.25
C CYS A 117 -2.48 -5.72 11.73
N GLN A 118 -3.01 -6.54 12.64
CA GLN A 118 -2.79 -6.43 14.07
C GLN A 118 -1.32 -6.69 14.44
N ALA A 119 -0.71 -7.76 13.89
CA ALA A 119 0.69 -8.07 14.13
C ALA A 119 1.65 -6.97 13.64
N HIS A 120 1.25 -6.24 12.59
CA HIS A 120 2.02 -5.12 12.03
C HIS A 120 1.60 -3.74 12.57
N ASN A 121 0.68 -3.67 13.53
CA ASN A 121 0.15 -2.42 14.10
C ASN A 121 -0.24 -1.39 13.01
N ARG A 122 -1.08 -1.82 12.05
CA ARG A 122 -1.47 -1.01 10.88
C ARG A 122 -2.98 -1.02 10.66
N PRO A 123 -3.55 0.01 10.00
CA PRO A 123 -4.96 -0.02 9.63
C PRO A 123 -5.26 -1.18 8.67
N MET A 124 -6.42 -1.79 8.86
CA MET A 124 -6.93 -2.83 7.97
C MET A 124 -7.64 -2.17 6.79
N MET A 125 -7.21 -2.46 5.57
CA MET A 125 -7.84 -1.95 4.35
C MET A 125 -8.33 -3.10 3.47
N MET A 126 -9.59 -3.03 3.06
CA MET A 126 -10.25 -4.11 2.37
C MET A 126 -10.92 -3.61 1.09
N VAL A 127 -10.67 -4.30 -0.02
CA VAL A 127 -11.42 -4.07 -1.26
C VAL A 127 -12.30 -5.28 -1.56
N LYS A 128 -13.59 -5.13 -1.33
CA LYS A 128 -14.59 -6.19 -1.43
C LYS A 128 -15.26 -6.12 -2.80
N MET A 129 -15.01 -7.11 -3.64
CA MET A 129 -15.61 -7.17 -4.99
C MET A 129 -17.10 -7.55 -4.93
N ALA A 130 -17.92 -6.84 -5.72
CA ALA A 130 -19.35 -7.05 -5.89
C ALA A 130 -19.75 -6.89 -7.38
N ARG A 131 -19.78 -8.02 -8.12
CA ARG A 131 -19.96 -8.03 -9.59
C ARG A 131 -18.95 -7.07 -10.25
N GLN A 132 -19.43 -6.02 -10.92
CA GLN A 132 -18.62 -5.03 -11.65
C GLN A 132 -18.10 -3.88 -10.77
N TYR A 133 -18.56 -3.78 -9.52
CA TYR A 133 -18.17 -2.72 -8.60
C TYR A 133 -17.44 -3.30 -7.38
N ALA A 134 -16.77 -2.43 -6.65
CA ALA A 134 -16.08 -2.73 -5.40
C ALA A 134 -16.65 -1.88 -4.25
N GLU A 135 -16.47 -2.40 -3.04
CA GLU A 135 -16.58 -1.67 -1.79
C GLU A 135 -15.18 -1.57 -1.17
N LEU A 136 -14.70 -0.34 -0.98
CA LEU A 136 -13.55 -0.07 -0.13
C LEU A 136 -14.05 0.01 1.31
N ALA A 137 -13.43 -0.71 2.24
CA ALA A 137 -13.69 -0.61 3.67
C ALA A 137 -12.37 -0.49 4.43
N TRP A 138 -12.40 0.22 5.56
CA TRP A 138 -11.26 0.32 6.45
C TRP A 138 -11.67 0.20 7.91
N ASP A 139 -10.74 -0.31 8.71
CA ASP A 139 -10.89 -0.44 10.15
C ASP A 139 -9.54 -0.21 10.85
N CYS A 140 -9.51 0.72 11.79
CA CYS A 140 -8.35 1.05 12.60
C CYS A 140 -8.26 0.22 13.88
N ILE A 141 -9.17 -0.73 14.13
CA ILE A 141 -9.15 -1.60 15.32
C ILE A 141 -7.87 -2.45 15.46
N THR A 142 -7.12 -2.63 14.38
CA THR A 142 -5.85 -3.36 14.35
C THR A 142 -4.65 -2.49 14.76
N ILE A 143 -4.88 -1.20 15.03
CA ILE A 143 -3.89 -0.28 15.59
C ILE A 143 -3.94 -0.38 17.12
N ASP A 144 -2.77 -0.38 17.76
CA ASP A 144 -2.64 -0.26 19.21
C ASP A 144 -3.35 1.00 19.71
N SER A 145 -4.20 0.86 20.73
CA SER A 145 -4.94 1.98 21.31
C SER A 145 -4.04 3.08 21.84
N ASP A 146 -2.80 2.76 22.24
CA ASP A 146 -1.81 3.74 22.69
C ASP A 146 -1.25 4.58 21.50
N CYS A 147 -1.63 4.26 20.27
CA CYS A 147 -1.16 4.87 19.02
C CYS A 147 -2.30 5.36 18.10
N ASP A 148 -3.58 5.26 18.50
CA ASP A 148 -4.72 5.57 17.63
C ASP A 148 -5.23 7.03 17.71
N ASP A 149 -4.58 7.88 18.49
CA ASP A 149 -4.99 9.26 18.77
C ASP A 149 -5.32 10.09 17.52
N HIS A 150 -4.62 9.87 16.39
CA HIS A 150 -4.83 10.59 15.13
C HIS A 150 -6.10 10.18 14.39
N VAL A 151 -6.58 8.94 14.60
CA VAL A 151 -7.83 8.42 14.04
C VAL A 151 -8.99 8.45 15.03
N SER A 152 -8.69 8.73 16.30
CA SER A 152 -9.65 8.94 17.38
C SER A 152 -10.18 10.38 17.42
N ARG A 153 -11.30 10.59 18.12
CA ARG A 153 -11.87 11.94 18.30
C ARG A 153 -10.98 12.75 19.26
N PRO A 154 -10.77 14.06 19.03
CA PRO A 154 -11.40 14.91 18.00
C PRO A 154 -10.66 14.98 16.65
N LYS A 155 -9.40 14.54 16.56
CA LYS A 155 -8.53 14.65 15.38
C LYS A 155 -9.11 13.97 14.12
N SER A 156 -9.90 12.92 14.31
CA SER A 156 -10.63 12.23 13.24
C SER A 156 -11.47 13.15 12.32
N THR A 157 -11.98 14.28 12.81
CA THR A 157 -12.89 15.14 12.03
C THR A 157 -12.19 15.77 10.83
N GLU A 158 -10.97 16.27 11.02
CA GLU A 158 -10.19 16.88 9.94
C GLU A 158 -9.73 15.82 8.94
N LEU A 159 -9.27 14.67 9.44
CA LEU A 159 -8.84 13.55 8.62
C LEU A 159 -9.99 13.04 7.73
N VAL A 160 -11.21 12.92 8.25
CA VAL A 160 -12.39 12.55 7.45
C VAL A 160 -12.67 13.56 6.34
N ARG A 161 -12.45 14.86 6.56
CA ARG A 161 -12.62 15.87 5.51
C ARG A 161 -11.60 15.70 4.39
N VAL A 162 -10.35 15.39 4.73
CA VAL A 162 -9.29 15.09 3.74
C VAL A 162 -9.64 13.83 2.95
N MET A 163 -10.01 12.75 3.64
CA MET A 163 -10.46 11.50 3.00
C MET A 163 -11.65 11.76 2.06
N PHE A 164 -12.67 12.49 2.52
CA PHE A 164 -13.84 12.80 1.71
C PHE A 164 -13.49 13.62 0.45
N ARG A 165 -12.55 14.57 0.55
CA ARG A 165 -12.07 15.33 -0.61
C ARG A 165 -11.39 14.43 -1.65
N LEU A 166 -10.47 13.55 -1.21
CA LEU A 166 -9.82 12.58 -2.08
C LEU A 166 -10.83 11.65 -2.75
N PHE A 167 -11.83 11.19 -2.00
CA PHE A 167 -12.95 10.44 -2.55
C PHE A 167 -13.65 11.21 -3.67
N GLN A 168 -14.02 12.48 -3.44
CA GLN A 168 -14.68 13.30 -4.46
C GLN A 168 -13.82 13.51 -5.71
N GLU A 169 -12.51 13.66 -5.55
CA GLU A 169 -11.56 13.80 -6.67
C GLU A 169 -11.47 12.51 -7.49
N ARG A 170 -11.24 11.37 -6.83
CA ARG A 170 -11.07 10.05 -7.47
C ARG A 170 -12.36 9.50 -8.08
N ALA A 171 -13.50 9.77 -7.45
CA ALA A 171 -14.81 9.26 -7.88
C ALA A 171 -15.58 10.22 -8.79
N ARG A 172 -14.97 11.33 -9.21
CA ARG A 172 -15.62 12.32 -10.08
C ARG A 172 -16.09 11.67 -11.38
N GLY A 173 -17.38 11.80 -11.69
CA GLY A 173 -17.98 11.22 -12.89
C GLY A 173 -18.12 9.70 -12.89
N ALA A 174 -17.88 9.02 -11.75
CA ALA A 174 -17.95 7.58 -11.68
C ALA A 174 -19.39 7.05 -11.94
N PRO A 175 -19.58 6.05 -12.82
CA PRO A 175 -20.90 5.57 -13.23
C PRO A 175 -21.67 4.89 -12.10
N GLY A 176 -20.97 4.32 -11.11
CA GLY A 176 -21.58 3.62 -9.98
C GLY A 176 -22.30 4.50 -8.97
N LYS A 177 -22.19 5.84 -9.10
CA LYS A 177 -22.61 6.82 -8.08
C LYS A 177 -22.11 6.41 -6.69
N PRO A 178 -20.78 6.45 -6.46
CA PRO A 178 -20.19 5.97 -5.23
C PRO A 178 -20.71 6.70 -3.98
N LEU A 179 -20.77 6.00 -2.85
CA LEU A 179 -21.31 6.53 -1.59
C LEU A 179 -20.31 6.35 -0.47
N PHE A 180 -19.99 7.43 0.24
CA PHE A 180 -19.02 7.48 1.34
C PHE A 180 -19.75 7.46 2.69
N TYR A 181 -19.41 6.51 3.55
CA TYR A 181 -19.98 6.33 4.90
C TYR A 181 -18.86 6.10 5.90
N ALA A 182 -18.46 7.10 6.69
CA ALA A 182 -17.28 6.89 7.54
C ALA A 182 -17.05 7.87 8.69
N SER A 183 -16.21 7.40 9.62
CA SER A 183 -15.26 8.19 10.41
C SER A 183 -13.82 7.89 9.94
N ALA A 184 -12.81 8.51 10.57
CA ALA A 184 -11.42 8.15 10.28
C ALA A 184 -11.11 6.73 10.75
N PHE A 185 -11.62 6.34 11.92
CA PHE A 185 -11.39 5.05 12.55
C PHE A 185 -12.02 3.88 11.78
N THR A 186 -13.22 4.06 11.24
CA THR A 186 -13.90 3.00 10.48
C THR A 186 -14.80 3.60 9.41
N GLY A 187 -14.86 2.95 8.25
CA GLY A 187 -15.69 3.44 7.17
C GLY A 187 -15.74 2.54 5.96
N SER A 188 -16.58 2.95 5.00
CA SER A 188 -16.69 2.30 3.70
C SER A 188 -17.06 3.28 2.59
N ILE A 189 -16.66 2.94 1.38
CA ILE A 189 -17.12 3.55 0.14
C ILE A 189 -17.65 2.46 -0.77
N LYS A 190 -18.92 2.57 -1.16
CA LYS A 190 -19.60 1.55 -1.97
C LYS A 190 -19.73 2.00 -3.42
N LYS A 191 -19.86 1.03 -4.32
CA LYS A 191 -20.09 1.21 -5.77
C LYS A 191 -18.93 1.88 -6.52
N LEU A 192 -17.70 1.61 -6.09
CA LEU A 192 -16.49 2.06 -6.79
C LEU A 192 -16.19 1.15 -7.98
N LEU A 193 -15.52 1.67 -9.00
CA LEU A 193 -14.81 0.81 -9.96
C LEU A 193 -13.59 0.18 -9.26
N PRO A 194 -13.14 -1.02 -9.66
CA PRO A 194 -12.01 -1.69 -9.01
C PRO A 194 -10.75 -0.84 -8.93
N ASP A 195 -10.36 -0.18 -10.03
CA ASP A 195 -9.16 0.67 -10.06
C ASP A 195 -9.29 1.90 -9.14
N THR A 196 -10.47 2.52 -9.08
CA THR A 196 -10.73 3.63 -8.16
C THR A 196 -10.68 3.16 -6.70
N ALA A 197 -11.20 1.97 -6.41
CA ALA A 197 -11.14 1.38 -5.07
C ALA A 197 -9.70 1.08 -4.65
N ARG A 198 -8.88 0.55 -5.57
CA ARG A 198 -7.44 0.37 -5.35
C ARG A 198 -6.74 1.69 -5.02
N GLN A 199 -6.91 2.71 -5.87
CA GLN A 199 -6.27 4.01 -5.67
C GLN A 199 -6.67 4.65 -4.34
N LEU A 200 -7.96 4.61 -3.99
CA LEU A 200 -8.43 5.12 -2.70
C LEU A 200 -7.92 4.28 -1.52
N ALA A 201 -7.76 2.96 -1.68
CA ALA A 201 -7.19 2.12 -0.64
C ALA A 201 -5.74 2.50 -0.33
N GLU A 202 -4.93 2.72 -1.37
CA GLU A 202 -3.54 3.19 -1.24
C GLU A 202 -3.48 4.60 -0.61
N ASP A 203 -4.29 5.53 -1.11
CA ASP A 203 -4.34 6.91 -0.58
C ASP A 203 -4.76 6.93 0.90
N TYR A 204 -5.79 6.16 1.26
CA TYR A 204 -6.28 6.11 2.65
C TYR A 204 -5.33 5.38 3.56
N PHE A 205 -4.68 4.30 3.08
CA PHE A 205 -3.65 3.64 3.86
C PHE A 205 -2.54 4.63 4.23
N LYS A 206 -2.02 5.44 3.29
CA LYS A 206 -1.03 6.50 3.61
C LYS A 206 -1.52 7.45 4.70
N LEU A 207 -2.75 7.97 4.55
CA LEU A 207 -3.32 8.93 5.49
C LEU A 207 -3.48 8.36 6.91
N LEU A 208 -3.85 7.10 7.02
CA LEU A 208 -4.09 6.42 8.30
C LEU A 208 -2.79 5.85 8.91
N TYR A 209 -1.82 5.48 8.07
CA TYR A 209 -0.60 4.78 8.47
C TYR A 209 0.58 5.71 8.76
N LEU A 210 0.81 6.75 7.95
CA LEU A 210 2.00 7.60 8.11
C LEU A 210 2.07 8.27 9.50
N PRO A 211 0.96 8.78 10.09
CA PRO A 211 1.02 9.33 11.44
C PRO A 211 1.44 8.30 12.49
N LEU A 212 1.12 7.00 12.33
CA LEU A 212 1.57 5.93 13.24
C LEU A 212 3.08 5.76 13.21
N ARG A 213 3.67 5.87 12.03
CA ARG A 213 5.11 5.67 11.83
C ARG A 213 5.93 6.80 12.45
N ASP A 214 5.35 7.99 12.57
CA ASP A 214 5.96 9.15 13.21
C ASP A 214 5.86 9.10 14.74
N LEU A 215 5.06 8.19 15.30
CA LEU A 215 4.99 7.99 16.75
C LEU A 215 6.24 7.25 17.27
N PRO A 216 6.65 7.53 18.52
CA PRO A 216 7.63 6.69 19.20
C PRO A 216 7.10 5.25 19.34
N PRO A 217 7.96 4.23 19.33
CA PRO A 217 7.52 2.85 19.49
C PRO A 217 6.73 2.69 20.79
N PRO A 218 5.65 1.89 20.80
CA PRO A 218 4.82 1.72 21.99
C PRO A 218 5.68 1.25 23.16
N ARG A 219 5.48 1.87 24.33
CA ARG A 219 6.09 1.39 25.57
C ARG A 219 5.50 0.00 25.81
N ARG A 220 6.27 -1.07 25.54
CA ARG A 220 5.85 -2.43 25.86
C ARG A 220 5.25 -2.41 27.27
N ARG A 221 3.96 -2.73 27.42
CA ARG A 221 3.41 -3.03 28.74
C ARG A 221 4.21 -4.23 29.24
N ALA A 222 4.91 -4.05 30.37
CA ALA A 222 5.51 -5.18 31.06
C ALA A 222 4.38 -6.18 31.32
N ALA A 223 4.57 -7.40 30.81
CA ALA A 223 3.66 -8.52 31.08
C ALA A 223 3.68 -8.86 32.57
#